data_AF-A0A538GF99-F1
#
_entry.id   AF-A0A538GF99-F1
#
_cell.length_a   1.000
_cell.length_b   1.000
_cell.length_c   1.000
_cell.angle_alpha   90.00
_cell.angle_beta   90.00
_cell.angle_gamma   90.00
#
_symmetry.space_group_name_H-M   'P 1'
#
loop_
_entity.id
_entity.type
_entity.pdbx_description
1 polymer ?
#
loop_
_entity_poly.entity_id
_entity_poly.type
_entity_poly.pdbx_seq_one_letter_code
_entity_poly.pdbx_strand_id
1 'polypeptide(L)' 'MERKQPDLVLIVARSFATKLATPTLIADARGDLVYFNDAAAEVIGRSYLDVGKLPASRWQELFEPRT' A
#
# COMPACT_ATOMS: atom_id res chain seq x y z
N MET A 1 -20.55 -10.29 -7.38
CA MET A 1 -20.91 -8.91 -6.99
C MET A 1 -19.65 -8.28 -6.42
N GLU A 2 -18.99 -7.39 -7.17
CA GLU A 2 -17.78 -6.71 -6.71
C GLU A 2 -18.14 -5.89 -5.47
N ARG A 3 -17.67 -6.31 -4.28
CA ARG A 3 -17.87 -5.52 -3.07
C ARG A 3 -16.98 -4.30 -3.19
N LYS A 4 -17.53 -3.20 -3.72
CA LYS A 4 -16.95 -1.87 -3.56
C LYS A 4 -16.78 -1.67 -2.05
N GLN A 5 -15.56 -1.81 -1.52
CA GLN A 5 -15.32 -1.48 -0.12
C GLN A 5 -15.85 -0.05 0.06
N PRO A 6 -16.67 0.23 1.09
CA PRO A 6 -17.08 1.59 1.33
C PRO A 6 -15.81 2.41 1.47
N ASP A 7 -15.67 3.51 0.72
CA ASP A 7 -14.47 4.34 0.73
C ASP A 7 -14.05 4.70 2.16
N LEU A 8 -15.03 4.83 3.07
CA LEU A 8 -14.84 5.01 4.50
C LEU A 8 -13.95 3.94 5.17
N VAL A 9 -14.16 2.65 4.89
CA VAL A 9 -13.37 1.57 5.50
C VAL A 9 -11.90 1.70 5.10
N LEU A 10 -11.66 2.05 3.83
CA LEU A 10 -10.30 2.25 3.33
C LEU A 10 -9.65 3.49 3.94
N ILE A 11 -10.42 4.58 4.11
CA ILE A 11 -9.97 5.78 4.82
C ILE A 11 -9.56 5.44 6.26
N VAL A 12 -10.37 4.67 6.98
CA VAL A 12 -10.06 4.23 8.35
C VAL A 12 -8.82 3.35 8.39
N ALA A 13 -8.71 2.37 7.48
CA ALA A 13 -7.54 1.50 7.39
C ALA A 13 -6.25 2.30 7.13
N ARG A 14 -6.28 3.29 6.23
CA ARG A 14 -5.13 4.17 5.97
C ARG A 14 -4.76 5.02 7.19
N SER A 15 -5.77 5.59 7.87
CA SER A 15 -5.56 6.37 9.10
C SER A 15 -4.92 5.52 10.20
N PHE A 16 -5.31 4.25 10.31
CA PHE A 16 -4.69 3.31 11.23
C PHE A 16 -3.25 2.97 10.83
N ALA A 17 -3.03 2.57 9.57
CA ALA A 17 -1.70 2.21 9.07
C ALA A 17 -0.67 3.34 9.18
N THR A 18 -1.09 4.59 9.05
CA THR A 18 -0.22 5.77 9.28
C THR A 18 0.34 5.83 10.70
N LYS A 19 -0.34 5.22 11.69
CA LYS A 19 0.08 5.21 13.10
C LYS A 19 0.95 4.00 13.47
N LEU A 20 1.10 3.05 12.55
CA LEU A 20 1.90 1.85 12.79
C LEU A 20 3.37 2.13 12.52
N ALA A 21 4.23 1.75 13.47
CA ALA A 21 5.67 1.70 13.25
C ALA A 21 6.09 0.49 12.38
N THR A 22 5.22 -0.51 12.22
CA THR A 22 5.49 -1.69 11.39
C THR A 22 5.21 -1.38 9.91
N PRO A 23 6.10 -1.79 8.98
CA PRO A 23 5.84 -1.71 7.54
C PRO A 23 4.47 -2.30 7.17
N THR A 24 3.60 -1.47 6.61
CA THR A 24 2.21 -1.85 6.30
C THR A 24 1.85 -1.40 4.89
N LEU A 25 1.31 -2.33 4.10
CA LEU A 25 0.78 -2.10 2.75
C LEU A 25 -0.72 -2.41 2.74
N ILE A 26 -1.50 -1.58 2.05
CA ILE A 26 -2.95 -1.75 1.91
C ILE A 26 -3.29 -1.88 0.43
N ALA A 27 -3.93 -2.99 0.07
CA ALA A 27 -4.51 -3.22 -1.24
C ALA A 27 -6.03 -3.03 -1.23
N ASP A 28 -6.62 -2.62 -2.34
CA ASP A 28 -8.07 -2.65 -2.52
C ASP A 28 -8.59 -4.04 -2.92
N ALA A 29 -9.90 -4.15 -3.17
CA ALA A 29 -10.55 -5.40 -3.52
C ALA A 29 -10.05 -6.05 -4.83
N ARG A 30 -9.35 -5.29 -5.69
CA ARG A 30 -8.76 -5.78 -6.94
C ARG A 30 -7.30 -6.20 -6.75
N GLY A 31 -6.74 -6.01 -5.55
CA GLY A 31 -5.34 -6.26 -5.24
C GLY A 31 -4.43 -5.09 -5.62
N ASP A 32 -4.99 -3.96 -6.06
CA ASP A 32 -4.21 -2.79 -6.38
C ASP A 32 -3.72 -2.15 -5.08
N LEU A 33 -2.41 -1.91 -4.98
CA LEU A 33 -1.81 -1.22 -3.86
C LEU A 33 -2.30 0.23 -3.85
N VAL A 34 -2.96 0.62 -2.75
CA VAL A 34 -3.59 1.93 -2.60
C VAL A 34 -2.96 2.78 -1.50
N TYR A 35 -2.09 2.21 -0.67
CA TYR A 35 -1.32 2.93 0.34
C TYR A 35 -0.20 2.05 0.92
N PHE A 36 0.91 2.67 1.32
CA PHE A 36 1.84 2.12 2.29
C PHE A 36 2.37 3.22 3.22
N ASN A 37 2.73 2.86 4.45
CA ASN A 37 3.20 3.81 5.46
C ASN A 37 4.70 4.12 5.32
N ASP A 38 5.19 5.10 6.09
CA ASP A 38 6.58 5.55 6.04
C ASP A 38 7.56 4.43 6.38
N ALA A 39 7.24 3.57 7.35
CA ALA A 39 8.05 2.40 7.68
C ALA A 39 8.18 1.41 6.49
N ALA A 40 7.12 1.24 5.69
CA ALA A 40 7.22 0.46 4.45
C ALA A 40 8.03 1.19 3.37
N ALA A 41 7.93 2.53 3.29
CA ALA A 41 8.74 3.34 2.38
C ALA A 41 10.24 3.16 2.65
N GLU A 42 10.65 3.09 3.93
CA GLU A 42 12.04 2.82 4.31
C GLU A 42 12.52 1.45 3.83
N VAL A 43 11.67 0.42 3.92
CA VAL A 43 11.98 -0.94 3.45
C VAL A 43 12.04 -1.02 1.92
N ILE A 44 11.13 -0.33 1.25
CA ILE A 44 11.00 -0.28 -0.23
C ILE A 44 12.07 0.64 -0.85
N GLY A 45 12.57 1.61 -0.10
CA GLY A 45 13.51 2.64 -0.59
C GLY A 45 12.85 3.72 -1.45
N ARG A 46 11.51 3.81 -1.47
CA ARG A 46 10.73 4.79 -2.25
C ARG A 46 9.50 5.24 -1.47
N SER A 47 9.15 6.52 -1.58
CA SER A 47 7.97 7.06 -0.90
C SER A 47 6.66 6.69 -1.63
N TYR A 48 5.54 6.65 -0.91
CA TYR A 48 4.23 6.44 -1.54
C TYR A 48 3.85 7.60 -2.48
N LEU A 49 4.35 8.81 -2.23
CA LEU A 49 4.08 9.96 -3.10
C LEU A 49 4.72 9.79 -4.49
N ASP A 50 5.86 9.10 -4.56
CA ASP A 50 6.55 8.83 -5.83
C ASP A 50 5.94 7.64 -6.58
N VAL A 51 5.53 6.60 -5.84
CA VAL A 51 4.98 5.36 -6.42
C VAL A 51 3.50 5.50 -6.79
N GLY A 52 2.71 6.13 -5.93
CA GLY A 52 1.26 6.23 -6.09
C GLY A 52 0.54 4.87 -6.00
N LYS A 53 -0.65 4.81 -6.59
CA LYS A 53 -1.39 3.55 -6.70
C LYS A 53 -0.72 2.63 -7.70
N LEU A 54 -0.58 1.35 -7.34
CA LEU A 54 0.11 0.37 -8.17
C LEU A 54 -0.75 -0.88 -8.37
N PRO A 55 -0.97 -1.34 -9.60
CA PRO A 55 -1.79 -2.52 -9.83
C PRO A 55 -1.12 -3.80 -9.31
N ALA A 56 -1.93 -4.81 -8.98
CA ALA A 56 -1.46 -6.10 -8.45
C ALA A 56 -0.30 -6.72 -9.25
N SER A 57 -0.37 -6.63 -10.58
CA SER A 57 0.63 -7.17 -11.50
C SER A 57 2.02 -6.53 -11.40
N ARG A 58 2.11 -5.35 -10.78
CA ARG A 58 3.34 -4.56 -10.70
C ARG A 58 3.97 -4.53 -9.32
N TRP A 59 3.47 -5.29 -8.35
CA TRP A 59 4.02 -5.32 -6.99
C TRP A 59 5.52 -5.63 -6.92
N GLN A 60 6.02 -6.44 -7.87
CA GLN A 60 7.44 -6.76 -7.97
C GLN A 60 8.32 -5.53 -8.20
N GLU A 61 7.78 -4.44 -8.77
CA GLU A 61 8.50 -3.18 -8.98
C GLU A 61 8.84 -2.46 -7.66
N LEU A 62 8.19 -2.82 -6.55
CA LEU A 62 8.43 -2.22 -5.24
C LEU A 62 9.64 -2.79 -4.52
N PHE A 63 10.03 -4.02 -4.84
CA PHE A 63 11.07 -4.72 -4.09
C PHE A 63 12.20 -5.05 -5.04
N GLU A 64 13.36 -4.40 -4.85
CA GLU A 64 14.57 -4.88 -5.48
C GLU A 64 15.00 -6.20 -4.83
N PRO A 65 15.14 -7.29 -5.59
CA PRO A 65 15.66 -8.53 -5.03
C PRO A 65 17.07 -8.28 -4.52
N ARG A 66 17.30 -8.45 -3.22
CA ARG A 66 18.68 -8.53 -2.70
C ARG A 66 19.28 -9.84 -3.19
N THR A 67 20.23 -9.72 -4.12
CA THR A 67 21.13 -10.83 -4.51
C THR A 67 22.23 -10.96 -3.46
#